data_AF-A0AB37SD68-F1
#
_entry.id   AF-A0AB37SD68-F1
#
_cell.length_a   1.000
_cell.length_b   1.000
_cell.length_c   1.000
_cell.angle_alpha   90.00
_cell.angle_beta   90.00
_cell.angle_gamma   90.00
#
_symmetry.space_group_name_H-M   'P 1'
#
loop_
_entity.id
_entity.type
_entity.pdbx_description
1 polymer ?
#
loop_
_entity_poly.entity_id
_entity_poly.type
_entity_poly.pdbx_seq_one_letter_code
_entity_poly.pdbx_strand_id
1 'polypeptide(L)'
;MSLILKISDVAFTDATLPKLQRDSVVDAGTKFLFDFADAYGWPKQAAPVNGDQFVNLVDGGAPATTVLSGGSTMTFGGGGIGFDQESNEGILLPNSGNLPANNKGFLFALWMKHGTPIDSTTVAAVGGYANQSGQYCQYAISGINSSGIYGLQCNGSRVNFAYPAVGSIHQLAMAVVKSGTNMVLRGYADGAQIGADVVLGAVATWQLPQPSGAGSGVMPQPELGFMSGFGQSWVGSIYRTYLNDIGATGADPLAIVQADFAANSGRFT
;
A
#
# COMPACT_ATOMS: atom_id res chain seq x y z
N MET A 1 21.15 -20.27 -16.63
CA MET A 1 20.33 -19.08 -16.96
C MET A 1 19.96 -19.19 -18.42
N SER A 2 18.70 -19.46 -18.75
CA SER A 2 18.22 -19.37 -20.12
C SER A 2 18.14 -17.90 -20.51
N LEU A 3 18.80 -17.55 -21.61
CA LEU A 3 18.73 -16.22 -22.19
C LEU A 3 17.34 -16.06 -22.81
N ILE A 4 16.45 -15.26 -22.21
CA ILE A 4 15.20 -14.87 -22.87
C ILE A 4 15.55 -13.74 -23.85
N LEU A 5 15.68 -14.08 -25.13
CA LEU A 5 15.79 -13.10 -26.20
C LEU A 5 14.41 -12.49 -26.46
N LYS A 6 14.27 -11.19 -26.17
CA LYS A 6 13.13 -10.42 -26.68
C LYS A 6 13.26 -10.31 -28.19
N ILE A 7 12.29 -10.82 -28.94
CA ILE A 7 12.19 -10.55 -30.38
C ILE A 7 11.75 -9.09 -30.50
N SER A 8 12.65 -8.21 -30.96
CA SER A 8 12.30 -6.83 -31.31
C SER A 8 11.42 -6.82 -32.56
N ASP A 9 10.57 -5.80 -32.70
CA ASP A 9 9.80 -5.52 -33.92
C ASP A 9 8.65 -6.49 -34.26
N VAL A 10 8.28 -7.39 -33.34
CA VAL A 10 7.04 -8.19 -33.43
C VAL A 10 6.08 -7.80 -32.31
N ALA A 11 4.93 -7.24 -32.68
CA ALA A 11 3.83 -7.08 -31.75
C ALA A 11 3.17 -8.45 -31.50
N PHE A 12 3.41 -9.05 -30.34
CA PHE A 12 2.71 -10.25 -29.91
C PHE A 12 1.28 -9.87 -29.49
N THR A 13 0.32 -10.09 -30.38
CA THR A 13 -1.12 -9.79 -30.15
C THR A 13 -1.91 -10.99 -29.64
N ASP A 14 -1.26 -12.15 -29.46
CA ASP A 14 -1.92 -13.35 -28.95
C ASP A 14 -2.23 -13.19 -27.46
N ALA A 15 -3.49 -12.94 -27.16
CA ALA A 15 -3.99 -12.75 -25.80
C ALA A 15 -3.96 -14.04 -24.95
N THR A 16 -3.66 -15.20 -25.54
CA THR A 16 -3.57 -16.49 -24.84
C THR A 16 -2.17 -16.77 -24.29
N LEU A 17 -1.15 -16.04 -24.74
CA LEU A 17 0.20 -16.21 -24.23
C LEU A 17 0.33 -15.67 -22.79
N PRO A 18 1.05 -16.37 -21.91
CA PRO A 18 1.36 -15.86 -20.58
C PRO A 18 2.09 -14.51 -20.68
N LYS A 19 1.52 -13.47 -20.08
CA LYS A 19 2.21 -12.18 -19.93
C LYS A 19 3.26 -12.34 -18.84
N LEU A 20 4.53 -12.21 -19.20
CA LEU A 20 5.62 -12.13 -18.23
C LEU A 20 5.57 -10.77 -17.54
N GLN A 21 5.37 -10.78 -16.23
CA GLN A 21 5.43 -9.58 -15.39
C GLN A 21 6.82 -9.47 -14.76
N ARG A 22 7.19 -8.25 -14.37
CA ARG A 22 8.50 -8.00 -13.73
C ARG A 22 8.58 -8.57 -12.32
N ASP A 23 7.44 -8.68 -11.67
CA ASP A 23 7.31 -9.16 -10.30
C ASP A 23 6.26 -10.27 -10.23
N SER A 24 6.55 -11.33 -9.48
CA SER A 24 5.69 -12.51 -9.37
C SER A 24 4.37 -12.26 -8.63
N VAL A 25 4.26 -11.16 -7.89
CA VAL A 25 3.03 -10.74 -7.20
C VAL A 25 2.07 -10.04 -8.17
N VAL A 26 2.57 -9.55 -9.31
CA VAL A 26 1.75 -8.86 -10.30
C VAL A 26 0.94 -9.87 -11.10
N ASP A 27 -0.38 -9.68 -11.07
CA ASP A 27 -1.37 -10.41 -11.85
C ASP A 27 -2.35 -9.44 -12.55
N ALA A 28 -3.41 -9.98 -13.16
CA ALA A 28 -4.43 -9.19 -13.83
C ALA A 28 -5.26 -8.28 -12.90
N GLY A 29 -5.25 -8.54 -11.58
CA GLY A 29 -5.95 -7.74 -10.57
C GLY A 29 -5.10 -6.61 -10.02
N THR A 30 -3.78 -6.65 -10.20
CA THR A 30 -2.84 -5.69 -9.61
C THR A 30 -3.01 -4.30 -10.25
N LYS A 31 -3.35 -3.29 -9.42
CA LYS A 31 -3.59 -1.90 -9.86
C LYS A 31 -2.34 -1.05 -9.86
N PHE A 32 -1.44 -1.34 -8.93
CA PHE A 32 -0.10 -0.79 -8.87
C PHE A 32 0.79 -1.68 -8.02
N LEU A 33 2.08 -1.64 -8.31
CA LEU A 33 3.13 -2.17 -7.44
C LEU A 33 4.35 -1.25 -7.56
N PHE A 34 4.81 -0.75 -6.43
CA PHE A 34 6.04 0.04 -6.33
C PHE A 34 7.02 -0.68 -5.42
N ASP A 35 8.24 -0.84 -5.89
CA ASP A 35 9.36 -1.42 -5.15
C ASP A 35 10.52 -0.43 -5.23
N PHE A 36 10.78 0.25 -4.12
CA PHE A 36 11.77 1.32 -4.04
C PHE A 36 13.20 0.79 -3.92
N ALA A 37 13.35 -0.48 -3.51
CA ALA A 37 14.63 -1.16 -3.44
C ALA A 37 15.06 -1.72 -4.81
N ASP A 38 14.11 -1.92 -5.73
CA ASP A 38 14.39 -2.31 -7.10
C ASP A 38 14.87 -1.08 -7.92
N ALA A 39 16.05 -1.18 -8.54
CA ALA A 39 16.59 -0.15 -9.42
C ALA A 39 15.73 0.05 -10.69
N TYR A 40 14.85 -0.88 -11.05
CA TYR A 40 13.85 -0.62 -12.09
C TYR A 40 12.69 0.25 -11.57
N GLY A 41 12.18 -0.05 -10.36
CA GLY A 41 11.10 0.70 -9.72
C GLY A 41 11.52 2.12 -9.29
N TRP A 42 12.76 2.26 -8.84
CA TRP A 42 13.37 3.53 -8.47
C TRP A 42 14.79 3.68 -9.04
N PRO A 43 14.95 4.08 -10.31
CA PRO A 43 16.27 4.14 -10.97
C PRO A 43 17.28 5.06 -10.30
N LYS A 44 16.81 6.10 -9.60
CA LYS A 44 17.67 7.06 -8.93
C LYS A 44 18.40 6.46 -7.72
N GLN A 45 17.81 5.47 -7.04
CA GLN A 45 18.41 4.80 -5.86
C GLN A 45 19.03 5.79 -4.86
N ALA A 46 18.35 6.92 -4.64
CA ALA A 46 18.76 7.99 -3.75
C ALA A 46 17.51 8.68 -3.16
N ALA A 47 17.72 9.60 -2.23
CA ALA A 47 16.64 10.37 -1.61
C ALA A 47 15.77 11.05 -2.69
N PRO A 48 14.45 10.84 -2.68
CA PRO A 48 13.59 11.48 -3.66
C PRO A 48 13.44 12.96 -3.34
N VAL A 49 13.29 13.77 -4.37
CA VAL A 49 12.95 15.19 -4.25
C VAL A 49 11.51 15.40 -4.72
N ASN A 50 10.96 16.60 -4.52
CA ASN A 50 9.58 16.90 -4.91
C ASN A 50 9.34 16.63 -6.41
N GLY A 51 8.27 15.91 -6.75
CA GLY A 51 7.90 15.61 -8.13
C GLY A 51 8.66 14.47 -8.79
N ASP A 52 9.58 13.80 -8.08
CA ASP A 52 10.19 12.56 -8.54
C ASP A 52 9.11 11.48 -8.75
N GLN A 53 9.33 10.63 -9.77
CA GLN A 53 8.39 9.58 -10.14
C GLN A 53 8.98 8.19 -9.90
N PHE A 54 8.19 7.31 -9.30
CA PHE A 54 8.49 5.89 -9.16
C PHE A 54 7.80 5.10 -10.26
N VAL A 55 8.54 4.18 -10.86
CA VAL A 55 8.05 3.33 -11.93
C VAL A 55 7.12 2.27 -11.33
N ASN A 56 5.92 2.17 -11.89
CA ASN A 56 4.99 1.11 -11.56
C ASN A 56 5.45 -0.20 -12.19
N LEU A 57 5.56 -1.27 -11.40
CA LEU A 57 5.95 -2.59 -11.90
C LEU A 57 4.82 -3.32 -12.63
N VAL A 58 3.58 -2.79 -12.58
CA VAL A 58 2.49 -3.19 -13.48
C VAL A 58 2.73 -2.57 -14.85
N ASP A 59 2.81 -3.41 -15.88
CA ASP A 59 3.07 -2.96 -17.26
C ASP A 59 2.01 -1.95 -17.74
N GLY A 60 2.47 -0.80 -18.26
CA GLY A 60 1.61 0.33 -18.64
C GLY A 60 0.95 1.08 -17.48
N GLY A 61 1.28 0.74 -16.23
CA GLY A 61 0.75 1.40 -15.03
C GLY A 61 1.26 2.83 -14.85
N ALA A 62 0.41 3.71 -14.33
CA ALA A 62 0.80 5.09 -14.01
C ALA A 62 1.81 5.12 -12.84
N PRO A 63 2.77 6.07 -12.85
CA PRO A 63 3.77 6.19 -11.79
C PRO A 63 3.15 6.71 -10.49
N ALA A 64 3.83 6.46 -9.37
CA ALA A 64 3.65 7.21 -8.13
C ALA A 64 4.54 8.45 -8.15
N THR A 65 4.14 9.53 -7.48
CA THR A 65 4.86 10.81 -7.50
C THR A 65 5.10 11.31 -6.08
N THR A 66 6.33 11.73 -5.77
CA THR A 66 6.61 12.39 -4.49
C THR A 66 5.99 13.77 -4.43
N VAL A 67 5.44 14.11 -3.27
CA VAL A 67 4.91 15.42 -2.94
C VAL A 67 5.56 15.88 -1.65
N LEU A 68 6.47 16.84 -1.81
CA LEU A 68 7.18 17.51 -0.73
C LEU A 68 6.82 18.98 -0.75
N SER A 69 6.61 19.59 0.42
CA SER A 69 6.45 21.05 0.51
C SER A 69 7.13 21.61 1.76
N GLY A 70 7.28 22.94 1.85
CA GLY A 70 7.85 23.57 3.04
C GLY A 70 9.34 23.32 3.29
N GLY A 71 10.09 22.81 2.30
CA GLY A 71 11.49 22.43 2.45
C GLY A 71 11.70 20.99 2.91
N SER A 72 10.63 20.20 2.98
CA SER A 72 10.72 18.85 3.51
C SER A 72 11.59 17.90 2.70
N THR A 73 12.21 16.92 3.36
CA THR A 73 13.14 15.97 2.74
C THR A 73 12.89 14.53 3.17
N MET A 74 12.47 13.70 2.22
CA MET A 74 12.50 12.25 2.41
C MET A 74 13.93 11.70 2.30
N THR A 75 14.20 10.58 2.98
CA THR A 75 15.49 9.89 2.90
C THR A 75 15.41 8.63 2.03
N PHE A 76 16.57 8.11 1.63
CA PHE A 76 16.68 6.79 1.02
C PHE A 76 17.82 6.02 1.68
N GLY A 77 17.49 4.86 2.26
CA GLY A 77 18.46 4.02 2.95
C GLY A 77 17.98 2.58 3.01
N GLY A 78 18.90 1.62 2.79
CA GLY A 78 18.57 0.19 2.83
C GLY A 78 17.53 -0.26 1.79
N GLY A 79 17.27 0.54 0.75
CA GLY A 79 16.26 0.29 -0.27
C GLY A 79 14.86 0.85 0.05
N GLY A 80 14.69 1.57 1.17
CA GLY A 80 13.41 2.17 1.57
C GLY A 80 13.41 3.68 1.45
N ILE A 81 12.22 4.25 1.17
CA ILE A 81 11.96 5.69 1.29
C ILE A 81 11.62 5.98 2.74
N GLY A 82 12.44 6.80 3.39
CA GLY A 82 12.29 7.17 4.79
C GLY A 82 11.48 8.45 4.97
N PHE A 83 10.64 8.43 6.00
CA PHE A 83 9.78 9.52 6.45
C PHE A 83 10.19 9.85 7.87
N ASP A 84 10.40 11.13 8.15
CA ASP A 84 11.09 11.57 9.34
C ASP A 84 10.31 12.56 10.20
N GLN A 85 8.98 12.67 9.97
CA GLN A 85 7.95 13.46 10.67
C GLN A 85 7.55 14.76 9.98
N GLU A 86 8.26 15.14 8.93
CA GLU A 86 8.06 16.47 8.39
C GLU A 86 6.66 16.63 7.81
N SER A 87 6.07 17.77 8.16
CA SER A 87 4.76 18.08 7.65
C SER A 87 4.88 18.25 6.15
N ASN A 88 4.28 17.33 5.39
CA ASN A 88 4.26 17.28 3.92
C ASN A 88 5.30 16.33 3.26
N GLU A 89 5.59 15.17 3.86
CA GLU A 89 6.31 14.07 3.21
C GLU A 89 5.39 13.02 2.59
N GLY A 90 4.96 13.25 1.33
CA GLY A 90 3.97 12.40 0.67
C GLY A 90 4.49 11.65 -0.55
N ILE A 91 3.88 10.49 -0.81
CA ILE A 91 3.91 9.85 -2.14
C ILE A 91 2.47 9.66 -2.62
N LEU A 92 2.11 10.34 -3.70
CA LEU A 92 0.84 10.13 -4.40
C LEU A 92 0.88 8.81 -5.15
N LEU A 93 -0.04 7.92 -4.81
CA LEU A 93 -0.29 6.69 -5.56
C LEU A 93 -1.15 6.99 -6.80
N PRO A 94 -1.09 6.16 -7.85
CA PRO A 94 -1.87 6.39 -9.05
C PRO A 94 -3.37 6.30 -8.77
N ASN A 95 -4.19 7.00 -9.56
CA ASN A 95 -5.65 6.97 -9.45
C ASN A 95 -6.25 5.57 -9.66
N SER A 96 -5.52 4.63 -10.28
CA SER A 96 -5.89 3.22 -10.32
C SER A 96 -6.03 2.59 -8.93
N GLY A 97 -5.47 3.24 -7.90
CA GLY A 97 -5.66 2.90 -6.49
C GLY A 97 -7.06 3.21 -5.94
N ASN A 98 -7.85 4.06 -6.59
CA ASN A 98 -9.24 4.32 -6.20
C ASN A 98 -10.16 3.27 -6.83
N LEU A 99 -10.57 2.28 -6.06
CA LEU A 99 -11.43 1.19 -6.51
C LEU A 99 -12.90 1.65 -6.60
N PRO A 100 -13.70 1.13 -7.55
CA PRO A 100 -15.09 1.53 -7.68
C PRO A 100 -15.93 1.06 -6.47
N ALA A 101 -17.02 1.78 -6.17
CA ALA A 101 -17.90 1.48 -5.01
C ALA A 101 -18.45 0.05 -5.01
N ASN A 102 -18.68 -0.52 -6.18
CA ASN A 102 -19.18 -1.89 -6.34
C ASN A 102 -18.09 -2.96 -6.18
N ASN A 103 -16.83 -2.60 -5.95
CA ASN A 103 -15.74 -3.54 -5.72
C ASN A 103 -16.04 -4.41 -4.48
N LYS A 104 -15.88 -5.73 -4.63
CA LYS A 104 -16.19 -6.74 -3.60
C LYS A 104 -14.95 -7.45 -3.07
N GLY A 105 -13.76 -6.90 -3.30
CA GLY A 105 -12.56 -7.37 -2.65
C GLY A 105 -11.30 -6.72 -3.17
N PHE A 106 -10.39 -6.44 -2.24
CA PHE A 106 -9.06 -5.96 -2.55
C PHE A 106 -8.06 -6.49 -1.54
N LEU A 107 -6.78 -6.42 -1.88
CA LEU A 107 -5.64 -6.60 -0.99
C LEU A 107 -4.71 -5.38 -1.16
N PHE A 108 -4.48 -4.64 -0.08
CA PHE A 108 -3.47 -3.58 -0.02
C PHE A 108 -2.35 -4.02 0.92
N ALA A 109 -1.11 -3.83 0.51
CA ALA A 109 0.05 -4.23 1.29
C ALA A 109 1.19 -3.22 1.22
N LEU A 110 1.99 -3.19 2.28
CA LEU A 110 3.24 -2.45 2.34
C LEU A 110 4.31 -3.24 3.10
N TRP A 111 5.55 -3.05 2.70
CA TRP A 111 6.74 -3.40 3.48
C TRP A 111 7.28 -2.16 4.13
N MET A 112 7.43 -2.19 5.44
CA MET A 112 7.89 -1.04 6.19
C MET A 112 8.86 -1.36 7.30
N LYS A 113 9.73 -0.38 7.58
CA LYS A 113 10.55 -0.33 8.79
C LYS A 113 9.88 0.55 9.83
N HIS A 114 9.70 0.03 11.03
CA HIS A 114 9.17 0.82 12.15
C HIS A 114 10.25 1.76 12.68
N GLY A 115 9.99 3.07 12.66
CA GLY A 115 10.79 4.06 13.37
C GLY A 115 10.23 4.34 14.76
N THR A 116 11.01 5.02 15.60
CA THR A 116 10.53 5.50 16.91
C THR A 116 9.47 6.57 16.71
N PRO A 117 8.21 6.36 17.15
CA PRO A 117 7.21 7.42 17.13
C PRO A 117 7.68 8.62 17.94
N ILE A 118 7.48 9.82 17.41
CA ILE A 118 8.01 11.05 18.03
C ILE A 118 7.03 11.66 19.04
N ASP A 119 5.76 11.27 18.98
CA ASP A 119 4.80 11.51 20.05
C ASP A 119 4.13 10.21 20.51
N SER A 120 3.40 10.32 21.62
CA SER A 120 2.68 9.20 22.24
C SER A 120 1.16 9.35 22.15
N THR A 121 0.62 10.32 21.41
CA THR A 121 -0.80 10.65 21.49
C THR A 121 -1.51 10.78 20.16
N THR A 122 -0.80 11.02 19.06
CA THR A 122 -1.42 11.29 17.78
C THR A 122 -1.64 10.02 16.95
N VAL A 123 -2.45 10.19 15.91
CA VAL A 123 -2.60 9.22 14.83
C VAL A 123 -1.85 9.78 13.63
N ALA A 124 -1.01 8.95 13.05
CA ALA A 124 -0.20 9.28 11.90
C ALA A 124 -0.59 8.47 10.66
N ALA A 125 -0.52 9.10 9.49
CA ALA A 125 -0.74 8.44 8.22
C ALA A 125 0.51 7.64 7.83
N VAL A 126 0.34 6.36 7.46
CA VAL A 126 1.43 5.52 6.93
C VAL A 126 1.21 5.26 5.45
N GLY A 127 0.03 4.77 5.06
CA GLY A 127 -0.25 4.53 3.64
C GLY A 127 -1.69 4.16 3.30
N GLY A 128 -2.06 4.47 2.06
CA GLY A 128 -3.36 4.15 1.45
C GLY A 128 -4.43 5.21 1.61
N TYR A 129 -4.15 6.32 2.30
CA TYR A 129 -5.19 7.29 2.62
C TYR A 129 -5.61 8.13 1.43
N ALA A 130 -6.91 8.17 1.17
CA ALA A 130 -7.53 9.16 0.27
C ALA A 130 -8.46 10.13 1.04
N ASN A 131 -8.58 9.98 2.35
CA ASN A 131 -9.41 10.83 3.19
C ASN A 131 -8.88 10.93 4.64
N GLN A 132 -8.95 12.11 5.25
CA GLN A 132 -8.52 12.35 6.63
C GLN A 132 -9.34 11.61 7.71
N SER A 133 -10.42 10.92 7.33
CA SER A 133 -11.16 10.01 8.19
C SER A 133 -11.04 8.58 7.68
N GLY A 134 -10.67 7.67 8.57
CA GLY A 134 -10.66 6.23 8.28
C GLY A 134 -12.04 5.70 7.86
N GLN A 135 -13.14 6.41 8.18
CA GLN A 135 -14.49 6.07 7.73
C GLN A 135 -14.66 6.15 6.21
N TYR A 136 -13.95 7.06 5.55
CA TYR A 136 -14.07 7.29 4.11
C TYR A 136 -12.88 6.74 3.32
N CYS A 137 -12.00 5.98 3.97
CA CYS A 137 -10.89 5.30 3.32
C CYS A 137 -11.28 3.89 2.89
N GLN A 138 -10.92 3.55 1.66
CA GLN A 138 -11.01 2.19 1.10
C GLN A 138 -10.05 1.25 1.82
N TYR A 139 -8.82 1.72 2.01
CA TYR A 139 -7.76 1.04 2.72
C TYR A 139 -6.87 2.12 3.33
N ALA A 140 -6.38 1.90 4.54
CA ALA A 140 -5.53 2.88 5.22
C ALA A 140 -4.77 2.24 6.37
N ILE A 141 -3.46 2.46 6.45
CA ILE A 141 -2.62 2.02 7.59
C ILE A 141 -2.28 3.24 8.41
N SER A 142 -2.75 3.32 9.66
CA SER A 142 -2.35 4.36 10.64
C SER A 142 -1.32 3.83 11.61
N GLY A 143 -0.40 4.69 12.03
CA GLY A 143 0.23 4.56 13.34
C GLY A 143 -0.66 5.21 14.41
N ILE A 144 -1.01 4.51 15.48
CA ILE A 144 -1.80 5.02 16.60
C ILE A 144 -0.91 5.01 17.84
N ASN A 145 -0.23 6.12 18.08
CA ASN A 145 0.86 6.20 19.07
C ASN A 145 0.36 5.99 20.50
N SER A 146 -0.84 6.47 20.82
CA SER A 146 -1.48 6.30 22.14
C SER A 146 -1.75 4.84 22.52
N SER A 147 -1.86 3.96 21.53
CA SER A 147 -2.13 2.54 21.74
C SER A 147 -0.93 1.65 21.37
N GLY A 148 0.13 2.22 20.78
CA GLY A 148 1.29 1.45 20.33
C GLY A 148 0.94 0.41 19.27
N ILE A 149 0.08 0.77 18.30
CA ILE A 149 -0.40 -0.14 17.26
C ILE A 149 -0.40 0.50 15.88
N TYR A 150 -0.24 -0.34 14.85
CA TYR A 150 -0.68 -0.06 13.50
C TYR A 150 -2.15 -0.47 13.33
N GLY A 151 -2.98 0.46 12.87
CA GLY A 151 -4.38 0.22 12.52
C GLY A 151 -4.55 0.03 11.01
N LEU A 152 -4.84 -1.19 10.59
CA LEU A 152 -5.16 -1.52 9.20
C LEU A 152 -6.66 -1.33 9.00
N GLN A 153 -7.06 -0.30 8.25
CA GLN A 153 -8.41 0.26 8.27
C GLN A 153 -9.13 0.18 6.93
N CYS A 154 -10.45 -0.05 7.01
CA CYS A 154 -11.40 0.12 5.91
C CYS A 154 -12.75 0.55 6.50
N ASN A 155 -13.36 1.61 5.97
CA ASN A 155 -14.69 2.08 6.38
C ASN A 155 -14.83 2.28 7.91
N GLY A 156 -13.80 2.84 8.55
CA GLY A 156 -13.76 3.13 9.99
C GLY A 156 -13.57 1.90 10.90
N SER A 157 -13.61 0.70 10.32
CA SER A 157 -13.24 -0.54 10.98
C SER A 157 -11.74 -0.79 10.85
N ARG A 158 -11.15 -1.54 11.79
CA ARG A 158 -9.72 -1.79 11.80
C ARG A 158 -9.35 -3.17 12.34
N VAL A 159 -8.27 -3.74 11.79
CA VAL A 159 -7.50 -4.81 12.41
C VAL A 159 -6.21 -4.20 12.98
N ASN A 160 -5.82 -4.62 14.19
CA ASN A 160 -4.68 -4.05 14.89
C ASN A 160 -3.45 -4.96 14.76
N PHE A 161 -2.29 -4.34 14.55
CA PHE A 161 -0.98 -4.95 14.67
C PHE A 161 -0.19 -4.17 15.72
N ALA A 162 0.40 -4.83 16.72
CA ALA A 162 1.22 -4.13 17.72
C ALA A 162 2.43 -3.49 17.06
N TYR A 163 2.86 -2.32 17.53
CA TYR A 163 4.13 -1.76 17.09
C TYR A 163 5.25 -2.77 17.35
N PRO A 164 6.03 -3.12 16.31
CA PRO A 164 7.13 -4.03 16.47
C PRO A 164 8.33 -3.29 17.07
N ALA A 165 9.45 -3.99 17.27
CA ALA A 165 10.66 -3.33 17.74
C ALA A 165 11.13 -2.24 16.76
N VAL A 166 11.67 -1.12 17.27
CA VAL A 166 12.23 -0.07 16.41
C VAL A 166 13.32 -0.66 15.51
N GLY A 167 13.29 -0.30 14.24
CA GLY A 167 14.20 -0.79 13.21
C GLY A 167 13.82 -2.14 12.60
N SER A 168 12.80 -2.83 13.11
CA SER A 168 12.28 -4.06 12.49
C SER A 168 11.52 -3.74 11.21
N ILE A 169 11.61 -4.69 10.26
CA ILE A 169 10.94 -4.62 8.97
C ILE A 169 9.83 -5.65 8.96
N HIS A 170 8.63 -5.22 8.56
CA HIS A 170 7.45 -6.06 8.50
C HIS A 170 6.69 -5.84 7.19
N GLN A 171 6.08 -6.92 6.71
CA GLN A 171 5.05 -6.85 5.69
C GLN A 171 3.71 -6.67 6.41
N LEU A 172 3.01 -5.56 6.19
CA LEU A 172 1.65 -5.34 6.67
C LEU A 172 0.68 -5.32 5.49
N ALA A 173 -0.39 -6.09 5.56
CA ALA A 173 -1.39 -6.12 4.52
C ALA A 173 -2.81 -6.22 5.06
N MET A 174 -3.77 -5.68 4.32
CA MET A 174 -5.19 -5.84 4.62
C MET A 174 -5.96 -6.24 3.39
N ALA A 175 -6.96 -7.08 3.58
CA ALA A 175 -7.88 -7.45 2.54
C ALA A 175 -9.32 -7.21 2.96
N VAL A 176 -10.15 -6.82 1.99
CA VAL A 176 -11.60 -6.97 2.08
C VAL A 176 -11.98 -8.20 1.30
N VAL A 177 -12.65 -9.15 1.94
CA VAL A 177 -13.08 -10.41 1.33
C VAL A 177 -14.50 -10.77 1.71
N LYS A 178 -15.14 -11.59 0.87
CA LYS A 178 -16.42 -12.21 1.21
C LYS A 178 -16.20 -13.36 2.18
N SER A 179 -16.92 -13.35 3.30
CA SER A 179 -16.99 -14.44 4.27
C SER A 179 -18.46 -14.77 4.56
N GLY A 180 -18.95 -15.86 3.96
CA GLY A 180 -20.37 -16.21 4.01
C GLY A 180 -21.25 -15.13 3.38
N THR A 181 -22.17 -14.57 4.18
CA THR A 181 -23.10 -13.50 3.78
C THR A 181 -22.56 -12.09 4.04
N ASN A 182 -21.37 -11.95 4.62
CA ASN A 182 -20.76 -10.67 4.97
C ASN A 182 -19.49 -10.37 4.17
N MET A 183 -19.19 -9.10 4.02
CA MET A 183 -17.86 -8.59 3.73
C MET A 183 -17.10 -8.43 5.05
N VAL A 184 -15.84 -8.82 5.06
CA VAL A 184 -14.96 -8.70 6.22
C VAL A 184 -13.66 -8.02 5.85
N LEU A 185 -13.12 -7.25 6.81
CA LEU A 185 -11.74 -6.78 6.80
C LEU A 185 -10.88 -7.82 7.50
N ARG A 186 -9.81 -8.23 6.82
CA ARG A 186 -8.81 -9.18 7.32
C ARG A 186 -7.43 -8.54 7.28
N GLY A 187 -6.69 -8.65 8.37
CA GLY A 187 -5.32 -8.16 8.45
C GLY A 187 -4.32 -9.30 8.29
N TYR A 188 -3.14 -8.96 7.79
CA TYR A 188 -2.00 -9.86 7.69
C TYR A 188 -0.72 -9.16 8.13
N ALA A 189 0.17 -9.92 8.73
CA ALA A 189 1.56 -9.54 8.96
C ALA A 189 2.47 -10.72 8.61
N ASP A 190 3.55 -10.44 7.88
CA ASP A 190 4.64 -11.38 7.60
C ASP A 190 4.17 -12.75 7.06
N GLY A 191 3.32 -12.73 6.02
CA GLY A 191 2.81 -13.98 5.43
C GLY A 191 1.69 -14.66 6.22
N ALA A 192 1.23 -14.12 7.35
CA ALA A 192 0.22 -14.74 8.20
C ALA A 192 -0.97 -13.81 8.48
N GLN A 193 -2.17 -14.37 8.67
CA GLN A 193 -3.31 -13.60 9.14
C GLN A 193 -3.10 -13.15 10.60
N ILE A 194 -3.44 -11.89 10.89
CA ILE A 194 -3.43 -11.33 12.24
C ILE A 194 -4.85 -11.01 12.70
N GLY A 195 -5.12 -11.32 13.98
CA GLY A 195 -6.41 -11.09 14.58
C GLY A 195 -7.56 -11.87 13.92
N ALA A 196 -8.79 -11.56 14.37
CA ALA A 196 -10.01 -12.09 13.78
C ALA A 196 -10.50 -11.17 12.65
N ASP A 197 -11.30 -11.73 11.75
CA ASP A 197 -12.02 -10.96 10.74
C ASP A 197 -12.95 -9.93 11.40
N VAL A 198 -12.95 -8.71 10.85
CA VAL A 198 -13.86 -7.64 11.28
C VAL A 198 -14.99 -7.51 10.27
N VAL A 199 -16.22 -7.71 10.71
CA VAL A 199 -17.41 -7.62 9.84
C VAL A 199 -17.63 -6.18 9.40
N LEU A 200 -17.71 -5.96 8.09
CA LEU A 200 -17.93 -4.65 7.50
C LEU A 200 -19.40 -4.43 7.08
N GLY A 201 -20.11 -5.50 6.72
CA GLY A 201 -21.52 -5.43 6.33
C GLY A 201 -21.95 -6.60 5.44
N ALA A 202 -23.23 -6.65 5.09
CA ALA A 202 -23.78 -7.71 4.25
C ALA A 202 -23.31 -7.60 2.79
N VAL A 203 -22.95 -8.71 2.15
CA VAL A 203 -22.48 -8.77 0.74
C VAL A 203 -23.46 -8.11 -0.23
N ALA A 204 -24.76 -8.35 0.00
CA ALA A 204 -25.85 -7.92 -0.88
C ALA A 204 -25.96 -6.38 -0.98
N THR A 205 -25.65 -5.66 0.10
CA THR A 205 -25.78 -4.21 0.18
C THR A 205 -24.45 -3.49 0.31
N TRP A 206 -23.35 -4.21 0.55
CA TRP A 206 -22.02 -3.64 0.72
C TRP A 206 -21.62 -2.73 -0.45
N GLN A 207 -21.09 -1.56 -0.13
CA GLN A 207 -20.36 -0.72 -1.07
C GLN A 207 -19.02 -0.40 -0.44
N LEU A 208 -17.95 -0.51 -1.22
CA LEU A 208 -16.65 -0.04 -0.78
C LEU A 208 -16.75 1.48 -0.55
N PRO A 209 -16.33 2.00 0.62
CA PRO A 209 -16.41 3.43 0.91
C PRO A 209 -15.71 4.19 -0.22
N GLN A 210 -16.34 5.23 -0.73
CA GLN A 210 -15.70 6.12 -1.67
C GLN A 210 -15.10 7.27 -0.89
N PRO A 211 -13.91 7.77 -1.28
CA PRO A 211 -13.43 9.05 -0.77
C PRO A 211 -14.51 10.10 -1.03
N SER A 212 -15.23 10.49 0.02
CA SER A 212 -16.39 11.39 -0.08
C SER A 212 -16.34 12.42 1.03
N GLY A 213 -16.57 13.68 0.67
CA GLY A 213 -16.66 14.79 1.62
C GLY A 213 -16.58 16.12 0.88
N ALA A 214 -17.58 16.99 1.05
CA ALA A 214 -17.41 18.41 0.75
C ALA A 214 -16.64 19.03 1.91
N GLY A 215 -15.31 19.11 1.80
CA GLY A 215 -14.44 19.67 2.85
C GLY A 215 -12.95 19.36 2.66
N SER A 216 -12.11 20.06 3.43
CA SER A 216 -10.67 19.80 3.52
C SER A 216 -10.39 18.35 3.92
N GLY A 217 -9.46 17.69 3.22
CA GLY A 217 -8.99 16.35 3.58
C GLY A 217 -9.52 15.20 2.73
N VAL A 218 -10.15 15.46 1.57
CA VAL A 218 -10.29 14.46 0.50
C VAL A 218 -9.14 14.62 -0.47
N MET A 219 -8.42 13.54 -0.75
CA MET A 219 -7.39 13.51 -1.78
C MET A 219 -7.94 12.85 -3.05
N PRO A 220 -7.60 13.36 -4.24
CA PRO A 220 -8.02 12.76 -5.49
C PRO A 220 -7.37 11.38 -5.71
N GLN A 221 -6.33 11.06 -4.95
CA GLN A 221 -5.54 9.85 -5.04
C GLN A 221 -5.15 9.38 -3.63
N PRO A 222 -4.93 8.08 -3.41
CA PRO A 222 -4.36 7.56 -2.17
C PRO A 222 -2.91 8.01 -1.97
N GLU A 223 -2.49 8.17 -0.72
CA GLU A 223 -1.14 8.66 -0.37
C GLU A 223 -0.39 7.72 0.58
N LEU A 224 0.94 7.78 0.54
CA LEU A 224 1.85 7.25 1.55
C LEU A 224 2.51 8.38 2.35
N GLY A 225 2.77 8.14 3.63
CA GLY A 225 3.59 8.97 4.51
C GLY A 225 2.98 10.29 4.98
N PHE A 226 2.09 10.88 4.19
CA PHE A 226 1.43 12.14 4.52
C PHE A 226 -0.07 12.06 4.27
N MET A 227 -0.80 12.82 5.09
CA MET A 227 -2.13 13.29 4.74
C MET A 227 -2.46 14.53 5.58
N SER A 228 -2.89 15.59 4.91
CA SER A 228 -3.40 16.80 5.57
C SER A 228 -4.50 16.45 6.58
N GLY A 229 -4.35 16.92 7.83
CA GLY A 229 -5.31 16.68 8.92
C GLY A 229 -4.90 15.60 9.93
N PHE A 230 -3.82 14.85 9.70
CA PHE A 230 -3.25 13.91 10.67
C PHE A 230 -2.14 14.56 11.52
N GLY A 231 -1.87 13.96 12.69
CA GLY A 231 -0.66 14.28 13.46
C GLY A 231 0.55 13.73 12.73
N GLN A 232 1.49 14.60 12.38
CA GLN A 232 2.61 14.29 11.50
C GLN A 232 3.74 13.64 12.30
N SER A 233 3.52 12.40 12.75
CA SER A 233 4.39 11.74 13.72
C SER A 233 4.84 10.35 13.30
N TRP A 234 4.48 9.91 12.10
CA TRP A 234 4.95 8.63 11.61
C TRP A 234 6.41 8.77 11.20
N VAL A 235 7.24 7.93 11.79
CA VAL A 235 8.65 7.78 11.45
C VAL A 235 8.85 6.34 11.03
N GLY A 236 9.53 6.16 9.90
CA GLY A 236 9.79 4.85 9.37
C GLY A 236 10.27 4.90 7.93
N SER A 237 10.25 3.74 7.28
CA SER A 237 10.54 3.66 5.85
C SER A 237 9.57 2.72 5.18
N ILE A 238 9.21 3.00 3.92
CA ILE A 238 8.45 2.09 3.07
C ILE A 238 9.40 1.58 1.98
N TYR A 239 9.43 0.27 1.77
CA TYR A 239 10.27 -0.36 0.75
C TYR A 239 9.48 -0.77 -0.47
N ARG A 240 8.23 -1.17 -0.26
CA ARG A 240 7.39 -1.73 -1.31
C ARG A 240 5.93 -1.54 -0.93
N THR A 241 5.07 -1.29 -1.90
CA THR A 241 3.62 -1.27 -1.71
C THR A 241 2.89 -1.73 -2.97
N TYR A 242 1.74 -2.36 -2.80
CA TYR A 242 0.88 -2.75 -3.91
C TYR A 242 -0.60 -2.78 -3.52
N LEU A 243 -1.45 -2.70 -4.54
CA LEU A 243 -2.89 -2.94 -4.44
C LEU A 243 -3.30 -3.97 -5.49
N ASN A 244 -4.03 -4.99 -5.06
CA ASN A 244 -4.60 -6.01 -5.92
C ASN A 244 -6.12 -6.05 -5.77
N ASP A 245 -6.84 -5.98 -6.88
CA ASP A 245 -8.29 -6.14 -6.96
C ASP A 245 -8.65 -7.62 -7.06
N ILE A 246 -8.57 -8.29 -5.91
CA ILE A 246 -8.95 -9.69 -5.74
C ILE A 246 -10.46 -9.92 -5.92
N GLY A 247 -11.27 -8.87 -5.86
CA GLY A 247 -12.70 -8.93 -6.14
C GLY A 247 -13.00 -9.24 -7.60
N ALA A 248 -12.14 -8.79 -8.52
CA ALA A 248 -12.23 -9.11 -9.94
C ALA A 248 -11.64 -10.48 -10.29
N THR A 249 -10.59 -10.92 -9.60
CA THR A 249 -9.86 -12.16 -9.94
C THR A 249 -10.29 -13.38 -9.12
N GLY A 250 -10.88 -13.17 -7.94
CA GLY A 250 -11.17 -14.22 -6.97
C GLY A 250 -9.92 -14.80 -6.29
N ALA A 251 -8.77 -14.14 -6.41
CA ALA A 251 -7.52 -14.61 -5.83
C ALA A 251 -7.58 -14.66 -4.29
N ASP A 252 -6.93 -15.66 -3.69
CA ASP A 252 -6.82 -15.78 -2.24
C ASP A 252 -5.78 -14.78 -1.71
N PRO A 253 -6.17 -13.78 -0.91
CA PRO A 253 -5.22 -12.81 -0.37
C PRO A 253 -4.15 -13.45 0.50
N LEU A 254 -4.43 -14.55 1.23
CA LEU A 254 -3.40 -15.19 2.04
C LEU A 254 -2.28 -15.75 1.16
N ALA A 255 -2.62 -16.41 0.06
CA ALA A 255 -1.65 -16.94 -0.88
C ALA A 255 -0.77 -15.84 -1.49
N ILE A 256 -1.36 -14.69 -1.86
CA ILE A 256 -0.61 -13.54 -2.39
C ILE A 256 0.36 -12.99 -1.34
N VAL A 257 -0.12 -12.77 -0.10
CA VAL A 257 0.70 -12.22 0.98
C VAL A 257 1.85 -13.17 1.34
N GLN A 258 1.59 -14.48 1.39
CA GLN A 258 2.62 -15.51 1.63
C GLN A 258 3.68 -15.55 0.53
N ALA A 259 3.26 -15.48 -0.74
CA ALA A 259 4.19 -15.44 -1.87
C ALA A 259 5.06 -14.18 -1.84
N ASP A 260 4.47 -13.02 -1.59
CA ASP A 260 5.19 -11.75 -1.46
C ASP A 260 6.16 -11.78 -0.26
N PHE A 261 5.77 -12.37 0.88
CA PHE A 261 6.65 -12.55 2.04
C PHE A 261 7.85 -13.44 1.75
N ALA A 262 7.61 -14.60 1.13
CA ALA A 262 8.66 -15.55 0.79
C ALA A 262 9.68 -14.97 -0.19
N ALA A 263 9.23 -14.13 -1.13
CA ALA A 263 10.11 -13.49 -2.11
C ALA A 263 10.94 -12.33 -1.53
N ASN A 264 10.41 -11.62 -0.53
CA ASN A 264 10.92 -10.29 -0.16
C ASN A 264 11.46 -10.15 1.27
N SER A 265 11.18 -11.09 2.18
CA SER A 265 11.58 -11.01 3.60
C SER A 265 13.09 -10.83 3.84
N GLY A 266 13.95 -11.26 2.91
CA GLY A 266 15.40 -11.08 2.98
C GLY A 266 15.96 -9.92 2.16
N ARG A 267 15.13 -9.14 1.45
CA ARG A 267 15.59 -8.09 0.52
C ARG A 267 15.83 -6.74 1.17
N PHE A 268 15.15 -6.44 2.27
CA PHE A 268 15.10 -5.11 2.87
C PHE A 268 15.93 -5.03 4.16
N THR A 269 16.55 -3.87 4.42
CA THR A 269 17.45 -3.63 5.57
C THR A 269 17.19 -2.29 6.26
#